data_AF-A0A0K2TDV5-F1
#
_entry.id   AF-A0A0K2TDV5-F1
#
_cell.length_a   1.000
_cell.length_b   1.000
_cell.length_c   1.000
_cell.angle_alpha   90.00
_cell.angle_beta   90.00
_cell.angle_gamma   90.00
#
_symmetry.space_group_name_H-M   'P 1'
#
loop_
_entity.id
_entity.type
_entity.pdbx_description
1 polymer ?
#
loop_
_entity_poly.entity_id
_entity_poly.type
_entity_poly.pdbx_seq_one_letter_code
_entity_poly.pdbx_strand_id
1 'polypeptide(L)'
;MNKNPVVYLPHHAEIKESSSTTKLKIVFDGSMKSHSELSLNDCLLVGPKRPLYLIDLLFKWSLHKTALVSDITKMYSKEDRDLLRFFWRENYNNPVKELLHTRHVFGTASAAHSSISAVQ
;
A
#
# COMPACT_ATOMS: atom_id res chain seq x y z
N MET A 1 9.67 -5.14 -27.47
CA MET A 1 8.49 -4.52 -26.85
C MET A 1 8.53 -4.83 -25.36
N ASN A 2 9.05 -3.94 -24.52
CA ASN A 2 9.02 -4.14 -23.07
C ASN A 2 7.58 -3.92 -22.60
N LYS A 3 6.82 -5.00 -22.41
CA LYS A 3 5.56 -4.93 -21.67
C LYS A 3 5.95 -4.69 -20.21
N ASN A 4 5.49 -3.56 -19.65
CA ASN A 4 5.59 -3.35 -18.21
C ASN A 4 4.84 -4.48 -17.48
N PRO A 5 5.38 -4.97 -16.35
CA PRO A 5 4.72 -6.02 -15.58
C PRO A 5 3.36 -5.56 -15.09
N VAL A 6 2.36 -6.43 -15.20
CA VAL A 6 0.98 -6.17 -14.76
C VAL A 6 0.61 -7.18 -13.67
N VAL A 7 0.08 -6.69 -12.54
CA VAL A 7 -0.35 -7.51 -11.41
C VAL A 7 -1.77 -7.13 -11.00
N TYR A 8 -2.61 -8.14 -10.80
CA TYR A 8 -3.97 -8.01 -10.27
C TYR A 8 -4.00 -8.47 -8.82
N LEU A 9 -4.25 -7.54 -7.92
CA LEU A 9 -4.33 -7.78 -6.50
C LEU A 9 -5.68 -8.40 -6.14
N PRO A 10 -5.70 -9.58 -5.51
CA PRO A 10 -6.90 -10.10 -4.87
C PRO A 10 -7.27 -9.15 -3.73
N HIS A 11 -8.58 -9.02 -3.49
CA HIS A 11 -9.08 -8.21 -2.40
C HIS A 11 -10.29 -8.86 -1.77
N HIS A 12 -10.49 -8.57 -0.49
CA HIS A 12 -11.67 -9.01 0.25
C HIS A 12 -12.17 -7.89 1.18
N ALA A 13 -13.44 -7.99 1.53
CA ALA A 13 -14.10 -7.12 2.48
C ALA A 13 -13.88 -7.65 3.90
N GLU A 14 -13.25 -6.86 4.76
CA GLU A 14 -13.22 -7.08 6.19
C GLU A 14 -14.27 -6.18 6.86
N ILE A 15 -15.26 -6.80 7.51
CA ILE A 15 -16.30 -6.08 8.25
C ILE A 15 -15.93 -6.09 9.72
N LYS A 16 -15.74 -4.90 10.28
CA LYS A 16 -15.46 -4.70 11.70
C LYS A 16 -16.57 -3.89 12.33
N GLU A 17 -17.62 -4.58 12.76
CA GLU A 17 -18.84 -3.95 13.30
C GLU A 17 -18.57 -3.06 14.53
N SER A 18 -17.52 -3.38 15.30
CA SER A 18 -17.07 -2.61 16.45
C SER A 18 -16.29 -1.33 16.11
N SER A 19 -16.00 -1.07 14.83
CA SER A 19 -15.33 0.17 14.42
C SER A 19 -16.29 1.36 14.43
N SER A 20 -15.93 2.41 15.16
CA SER A 20 -16.69 3.66 15.23
C SER A 20 -16.60 4.52 13.96
N THR A 21 -15.52 4.38 13.17
CA THR A 21 -15.24 5.25 12.02
C THR A 21 -15.44 4.56 10.66
N THR A 22 -15.09 3.28 10.53
CA THR A 22 -15.21 2.58 9.24
C THR A 22 -15.54 1.10 9.46
N LYS A 23 -16.82 0.76 9.27
CA LYS A 23 -17.35 -0.59 9.49
C LYS A 23 -16.91 -1.62 8.43
N LEU A 24 -16.57 -1.16 7.23
CA LEU A 24 -16.14 -2.01 6.10
C LEU A 24 -14.79 -1.53 5.56
N LYS A 25 -13.80 -2.41 5.53
CA LYS A 25 -12.49 -2.14 4.93
C LYS A 25 -12.21 -3.12 3.80
N ILE A 26 -11.69 -2.62 2.68
CA ILE A 26 -11.21 -3.48 1.59
C ILE A 26 -9.72 -3.74 1.84
N VAL A 27 -9.35 -5.00 1.95
CA VAL A 27 -7.98 -5.44 2.16
C VAL A 27 -7.47 -6.07 0.86
N PHE A 28 -6.29 -5.66 0.43
CA PHE A 28 -5.60 -6.18 -0.75
C PHE A 28 -4.46 -7.09 -0.31
N ASP A 29 -4.31 -8.25 -0.96
CA ASP A 29 -3.27 -9.22 -0.60
C ASP A 29 -2.17 -9.25 -1.67
N GLY A 30 -1.04 -8.61 -1.35
CA GLY A 30 0.18 -8.63 -2.18
C GLY A 30 1.06 -9.86 -1.97
N SER A 31 0.72 -10.74 -1.03
CA SER A 31 1.44 -11.99 -0.74
C SER A 31 0.86 -13.20 -1.49
N MET A 32 -0.28 -13.04 -2.16
CA MET A 32 -0.85 -14.10 -2.98
C MET A 32 0.12 -14.44 -4.13
N LYS A 33 0.50 -15.73 -4.19
CA LYS A 33 1.34 -16.25 -5.25
C LYS A 33 0.57 -16.36 -6.56
N SER A 34 1.25 -16.03 -7.65
CA SER A 34 0.76 -16.25 -9.01
C SER A 34 1.13 -17.65 -9.50
N HIS A 35 0.77 -17.97 -10.75
CA HIS A 35 1.18 -19.21 -11.42
C HIS A 35 2.70 -19.43 -11.49
N SER A 36 3.50 -18.38 -11.31
CA SER A 36 4.96 -18.48 -11.24
C SER A 36 5.48 -18.77 -9.82
N GLU A 37 4.61 -19.09 -8.86
CA GLU A 37 4.93 -19.31 -7.43
C GLU A 37 5.55 -18.09 -6.71
N LEU A 38 5.58 -16.94 -7.37
CA LEU A 38 6.04 -15.66 -6.83
C LEU A 38 4.84 -14.76 -6.56
N SER A 39 4.87 -14.06 -5.43
CA SER A 39 3.94 -12.98 -5.09
C SER A 39 4.48 -11.62 -5.51
N LEU A 40 3.63 -10.59 -5.50
CA LEU A 40 4.09 -9.21 -5.70
C LEU A 40 5.15 -8.85 -4.65
N ASN A 41 4.95 -9.26 -3.41
CA ASN A 41 5.86 -8.99 -2.30
C ASN A 41 7.25 -9.63 -2.48
N ASP A 42 7.34 -10.80 -3.14
CA ASP A 42 8.62 -11.43 -3.44
C ASP A 42 9.39 -10.70 -4.54
N CYS A 43 8.66 -10.03 -5.44
CA CYS A 43 9.23 -9.28 -6.56
C CYS A 43 9.57 -7.82 -6.21
N LEU A 44 9.01 -7.28 -5.12
CA LEU A 44 9.25 -5.91 -4.69
C LEU A 44 10.57 -5.81 -3.91
N LEU A 45 11.38 -4.81 -4.27
CA LEU A 45 12.58 -4.48 -3.49
C LEU A 45 12.15 -3.92 -2.12
N VAL A 46 12.35 -4.74 -1.09
CA VAL A 46 12.31 -4.28 0.29
C VAL A 46 13.59 -3.49 0.51
N GLY A 47 13.51 -2.17 0.35
CA GLY A 47 14.65 -1.29 0.57
C GLY A 47 15.26 -1.47 1.98
N PRO A 48 16.46 -0.95 2.22
CA PRO A 48 17.21 -1.23 3.44
C PRO A 48 16.37 -0.96 4.69
N LYS A 49 16.38 -1.91 5.63
CA LYS A 49 15.71 -1.78 6.92
C LYS A 49 16.36 -0.62 7.66
N ARG A 50 15.71 0.54 7.64
CA ARG A 50 16.17 1.71 8.38
C ARG A 50 15.68 1.57 9.81
N PRO A 51 16.56 1.43 10.81
CA PRO A 51 16.14 1.53 12.19
C PRO A 51 15.69 2.97 12.43
N LEU A 52 14.38 3.20 12.36
CA LEU A 52 13.79 4.36 13.00
C LEU A 52 13.87 4.08 14.49
N TYR A 53 14.89 4.63 15.15
CA TYR A 53 14.95 4.66 16.60
C TYR A 53 13.83 5.58 17.08
N LEU A 54 12.62 5.01 17.23
CA LEU A 54 11.43 5.76 17.60
C LEU A 54 11.66 6.53 18.90
N ILE A 55 12.39 5.93 19.83
CA ILE A 55 12.79 6.55 21.10
C ILE A 55 13.66 7.80 20.85
N ASP A 56 14.69 7.73 20.00
CA ASP A 56 15.54 8.87 19.70
C ASP A 56 14.79 9.99 18.98
N LEU A 57 13.85 9.63 18.09
CA LEU A 57 12.97 10.58 17.41
C LEU A 57 12.06 11.30 18.42
N LEU A 58 11.46 10.54 19.35
CA LEU A 58 10.62 11.09 20.42
C LEU A 58 11.41 12.00 21.36
N PHE A 59 12.64 11.62 21.74
CA PHE A 59 13.52 12.46 22.54
C PHE A 59 13.85 13.78 21.81
N LYS A 60 14.24 13.71 20.53
CA LYS A 60 14.48 14.93 19.73
C LYS A 60 13.23 15.81 19.63
N TRP A 61 12.06 15.22 19.42
CA TRP A 61 10.79 15.97 19.41
C TRP A 61 10.49 16.61 20.77
N SER A 62 10.78 15.94 21.88
CA SER A 62 10.56 16.48 23.23
C SER A 62 11.45 17.67 23.59
N LEU A 63 12.58 17.84 22.89
CA LEU A 63 13.48 18.99 23.07
C LEU A 63 12.96 20.27 22.39
N HIS A 64 12.01 20.16 21.47
CA HIS A 64 11.44 21.30 20.76
C HIS A 64 10.10 21.70 21.38
N LYS A 65 9.91 23.01 21.64
CA LYS A 65 8.66 23.55 22.19
C LYS A 65 7.46 23.41 21.24
N THR A 66 7.71 23.20 19.96
CA THR A 66 6.68 23.12 18.92
C THR A 66 7.10 22.11 17.86
N ALA A 67 6.19 21.22 17.49
CA ALA A 67 6.36 20.23 16.43
C ALA A 67 5.36 20.49 15.30
N LEU A 68 5.81 20.34 14.06
CA LEU A 68 4.94 20.39 12.88
C LEU A 68 4.66 18.96 12.41
N VAL A 69 3.38 18.64 12.30
CA VAL A 69 2.90 17.34 11.80
C VAL A 69 2.09 17.59 10.55
N SER A 70 2.36 16.82 9.49
CA SER A 70 1.63 16.90 8.22
C SER A 70 1.39 15.50 7.68
N ASP A 71 0.28 15.33 6.97
CA ASP A 71 -0.08 14.09 6.29
C ASP A 71 0.41 14.15 4.84
N ILE A 72 1.13 13.11 4.39
CA ILE A 72 1.62 13.02 3.02
C ILE A 72 0.62 12.21 2.18
N THR A 73 -0.18 12.91 1.39
CA THR A 73 -1.33 12.33 0.70
C THR A 73 -0.99 11.63 -0.64
N LYS A 74 0.26 11.68 -1.12
CA LYS A 74 0.64 11.23 -2.48
C LYS A 74 1.93 10.40 -2.54
N MET A 75 2.09 9.42 -1.66
CA MET A 75 3.26 8.54 -1.61
C MET A 75 3.26 7.42 -2.69
N TYR A 76 2.75 7.69 -3.89
CA TYR A 76 2.60 6.67 -4.95
C TYR A 76 3.16 7.15 -6.28
N SER A 77 3.89 6.27 -6.99
CA SER A 77 4.35 6.55 -8.36
C SER A 77 3.24 6.27 -9.38
N LYS A 78 3.20 7.07 -10.44
CA LYS A 78 2.31 6.80 -11.59
C LYS A 78 2.83 5.67 -12.48
N GLU A 79 4.14 5.43 -12.46
CA GLU A 79 4.80 4.44 -13.30
C GLU A 79 4.48 3.00 -12.84
N ASP A 80 4.31 2.79 -11.53
CA ASP A 80 4.08 1.46 -10.94
C ASP A 80 2.60 1.08 -10.81
N ARG A 81 1.68 1.87 -11.40
CA ARG A 81 0.22 1.64 -11.24
C ARG A 81 -0.24 0.29 -11.78
N ASP A 82 0.47 -0.23 -12.78
CA ASP A 82 0.16 -1.54 -13.37
C ASP A 82 0.45 -2.71 -12.44
N LEU A 83 1.22 -2.49 -11.37
CA LEU A 83 1.47 -3.47 -10.32
C LEU A 83 0.36 -3.50 -9.25
N LEU A 84 -0.57 -2.53 -9.29
CA LEU A 84 -1.60 -2.32 -8.28
C LEU A 84 -2.99 -2.27 -8.95
N ARG A 85 -3.26 -3.18 -9.89
CA ARG A 85 -4.59 -3.31 -10.49
C ARG A 85 -5.47 -4.22 -9.64
N PHE A 86 -6.78 -4.06 -9.76
CA PHE A 86 -7.74 -4.97 -9.13
C PHE A 86 -9.04 -5.03 -9.93
N PHE A 87 -9.78 -6.11 -9.77
CA PHE A 87 -11.10 -6.26 -10.36
C PHE A 87 -12.17 -5.69 -9.44
N TRP A 88 -13.22 -5.09 -9.99
CA TRP A 88 -14.35 -4.58 -9.21
C TRP A 88 -15.67 -4.80 -9.93
N ARG A 89 -16.71 -5.13 -9.16
CA ARG A 89 -18.10 -5.14 -9.62
C ARG A 89 -19.01 -4.74 -8.48
N GLU A 90 -20.05 -3.96 -8.77
CA GLU A 90 -21.04 -3.55 -7.78
C GLU A 90 -22.08 -4.64 -7.52
N ASN A 91 -22.49 -5.34 -8.59
CA ASN A 91 -23.49 -6.41 -8.54
C ASN A 91 -23.02 -7.60 -9.38
N TYR A 92 -23.54 -8.79 -9.08
CA TYR A 92 -23.22 -10.01 -9.84
C TYR A 92 -23.60 -9.94 -11.33
N ASN A 93 -24.62 -9.14 -11.66
CA ASN A 93 -25.11 -8.97 -13.03
C ASN A 93 -24.30 -7.92 -13.83
N ASN A 94 -23.47 -7.12 -13.16
CA ASN A 94 -22.65 -6.12 -13.81
C ASN A 94 -21.35 -6.76 -14.34
N PRO A 95 -20.83 -6.29 -15.48
CA PRO A 95 -19.53 -6.75 -15.96
C PRO A 95 -18.43 -6.38 -14.94
N VAL A 96 -17.44 -7.26 -14.82
CA VAL A 96 -16.26 -7.01 -14.00
C VAL A 96 -15.44 -5.89 -14.64
N LYS A 97 -15.12 -4.87 -13.87
CA LYS A 97 -14.29 -3.72 -14.28
C LYS A 97 -12.86 -3.94 -13.79
N GLU A 98 -11.90 -3.53 -14.59
CA GLU A 98 -10.51 -3.40 -14.17
C GLU A 98 -10.27 -1.98 -13.68
N LEU A 99 -9.77 -1.85 -12.45
CA LEU A 99 -9.46 -0.57 -11.82
C LEU A 99 -8.00 -0.52 -11.40
N LEU A 100 -7.43 0.68 -11.38
CA LEU A 100 -6.07 0.94 -10.92
C LEU A 100 -6.11 1.71 -9.61
N HIS A 101 -5.22 1.36 -8.69
CA HIS A 101 -5.03 2.17 -7.50
C HIS A 101 -4.46 3.56 -7.85
N THR A 102 -5.08 4.59 -7.29
CA THR A 102 -4.61 5.98 -7.36
C THR A 102 -3.88 6.41 -6.08
N ARG A 103 -3.59 5.46 -5.19
CA ARG A 103 -2.89 5.64 -3.92
C ARG A 103 -2.03 4.42 -3.64
N HIS A 104 -1.05 4.58 -2.76
CA HIS A 104 -0.23 3.47 -2.31
C HIS A 104 -1.10 2.45 -1.57
N VAL A 105 -0.95 1.17 -1.88
CA VAL A 105 -1.70 0.07 -1.25
C VAL A 105 -0.97 -0.40 0.00
N PHE A 106 -1.68 -0.51 1.11
CA PHE A 106 -1.15 -1.11 2.34
C PHE A 106 -1.00 -2.63 2.16
N GLY A 107 0.01 -3.24 2.80
CA GLY A 107 0.26 -4.68 2.72
C GLY A 107 1.27 -5.11 1.63
N THR A 108 1.82 -4.16 0.88
CA THR A 108 2.96 -4.41 -0.01
C THR A 108 4.29 -4.34 0.74
N ALA A 109 5.24 -5.19 0.40
CA ALA A 109 6.51 -5.32 1.12
C ALA A 109 7.40 -4.06 1.06
N SER A 110 7.32 -3.29 -0.02
CA SER A 110 8.06 -2.03 -0.19
C SER A 110 7.36 -0.82 0.44
N ALA A 111 6.13 -0.96 0.95
CA ALA A 111 5.31 0.17 1.38
C ALA A 111 6.01 1.09 2.38
N ALA A 112 6.61 0.51 3.42
CA ALA A 112 7.30 1.28 4.45
C ALA A 112 8.53 2.02 3.89
N HIS A 113 9.26 1.40 2.97
CA HIS A 113 10.45 2.00 2.38
C HIS A 113 10.09 3.14 1.42
N SER A 114 9.15 2.92 0.51
CA SER A 114 8.61 3.95 -0.39
C SER A 114 8.06 5.13 0.41
N SER A 115 7.45 4.84 1.56
CA SER A 115 6.90 5.84 2.45
C SER A 115 7.96 6.75 3.06
N ILE A 116 9.02 6.17 3.61
CA ILE A 116 10.12 6.93 4.22
C ILE A 116 10.89 7.71 3.15
N SER A 117 11.08 7.13 1.97
CA SER A 117 11.84 7.77 0.89
C SER A 117 11.11 8.97 0.28
N ALA A 118 9.78 9.01 0.33
CA ALA A 118 9.01 10.16 -0.14
C ALA A 118 9.12 11.42 0.75
N VAL A 119 9.67 11.28 1.97
CA VAL A 119 9.82 12.36 2.96
C VAL A 119 11.20 13.03 2.88
N GLN A 120 12.19 12.34 2.30
CA GLN A 120 13.58 12.80 2.21
C GLN A 120 13.84 13.58 0.93
#